data_AF-A0A2V9C3K5-F1
#
_entry.id   AF-A0A2V9C3K5-F1
#
_cell.length_a   1.000
_cell.length_b   1.000
_cell.length_c   1.000
_cell.angle_alpha   90.00
_cell.angle_beta   90.00
_cell.angle_gamma   90.00
#
_symmetry.space_group_name_H-M   'P 1'
#
loop_
_entity.id
_entity.type
_entity.pdbx_description
1 polymer ?
#
loop_
_entity_poly.entity_id
_entity_poly.type
_entity_poly.pdbx_seq_one_letter_code
_entity_poly.pdbx_strand_id
1 'polypeptide(L)'
;IYTMDPDGKNLRRLTTELGYDGGPFFSADGKKIVYRAFHPETPEEKTDYQELLKTSLLRPKRFEIFVMEADGRNKRQVTRSGAANFAPFFHPDGKRIIFASNMADPDGRNFDLYLINEDGTGLERVTWHPLFDAFPMFSSDGKKLVWASNRNGKARGETNIFLADWVD
;
A
#
# COMPACT_ATOMS: atom_id res chain seq x y z
N ILE A 1 -0.66 -9.28 -9.59
CA ILE A 1 0.67 -9.54 -8.98
C ILE A 1 1.24 -10.85 -9.50
N TYR A 2 2.55 -10.87 -9.79
CA TYR A 2 3.31 -12.04 -10.23
C TYR A 2 4.51 -12.25 -9.29
N THR A 3 4.99 -13.49 -9.20
CA THR A 3 6.26 -13.85 -8.57
C THR A 3 7.12 -14.61 -9.57
N MET A 4 8.44 -14.49 -9.45
CA MET A 4 9.42 -15.22 -10.26
C MET A 4 10.72 -15.33 -9.46
N ASP A 5 11.59 -16.26 -9.86
CA ASP A 5 12.94 -16.35 -9.31
C ASP A 5 13.79 -15.15 -9.74
N PRO A 6 14.87 -14.81 -9.01
CA PRO A 6 15.75 -13.69 -9.36
C PRO A 6 16.39 -13.81 -10.75
N ASP A 7 16.51 -15.02 -11.30
CA ASP A 7 17.00 -15.29 -12.65
C ASP A 7 15.90 -15.17 -13.74
N GLY A 8 14.68 -14.80 -13.34
CA GLY A 8 13.52 -14.63 -14.21
C GLY A 8 12.72 -15.91 -14.50
N LYS A 9 13.12 -17.06 -13.96
CA LYS A 9 12.39 -18.33 -14.14
C LYS A 9 11.20 -18.45 -13.18
N ASN A 10 10.41 -19.51 -13.39
CA ASN A 10 9.28 -19.88 -12.53
C ASN A 10 8.25 -18.75 -12.33
N LEU A 11 8.02 -17.95 -13.38
CA LEU A 11 7.01 -16.90 -13.38
C LEU A 11 5.62 -17.47 -13.09
N ARG A 12 4.99 -16.98 -12.03
CA ARG A 12 3.65 -17.37 -11.61
C ARG A 12 2.79 -16.15 -11.30
N ARG A 13 1.58 -16.11 -11.85
CA ARG A 13 0.55 -15.12 -11.50
C ARG A 13 -0.09 -15.49 -10.16
N LEU A 14 -0.17 -14.54 -9.22
CA LEU A 14 -0.75 -14.75 -7.88
C LEU A 14 -2.17 -14.19 -7.72
N THR A 15 -2.52 -13.13 -8.46
CA THR A 15 -3.85 -12.51 -8.42
C THR A 15 -4.53 -12.62 -9.78
N THR A 16 -5.81 -12.98 -9.81
CA THR A 16 -6.60 -13.24 -11.02
C THR A 16 -7.98 -12.56 -10.99
N GLU A 17 -8.29 -11.92 -9.87
CA GLU A 17 -9.53 -11.20 -9.63
C GLU A 17 -9.66 -10.01 -10.60
N LEU A 18 -10.89 -9.66 -10.97
CA LEU A 18 -11.13 -8.44 -11.76
C LEU A 18 -10.76 -7.24 -10.89
N GLY A 19 -9.90 -6.37 -11.41
CA GLY A 19 -9.45 -5.18 -10.71
C GLY A 19 -7.97 -4.94 -10.85
N TYR A 20 -7.48 -3.97 -10.08
CA TYR A 20 -6.07 -3.61 -10.01
C TYR A 20 -5.45 -4.23 -8.76
N ASP A 21 -4.29 -4.87 -8.92
CA ASP A 21 -3.42 -5.28 -7.82
C ASP A 21 -1.99 -4.79 -8.09
N GLY A 22 -1.40 -4.05 -7.16
CA GLY A 22 -0.08 -3.46 -7.39
C GLY A 22 0.67 -3.08 -6.11
N GLY A 23 1.90 -2.60 -6.31
CA GLY A 23 2.83 -2.23 -5.22
C GLY A 23 3.05 -3.34 -4.18
N PRO A 24 3.36 -4.60 -4.57
CA PRO A 24 3.54 -5.68 -3.62
C PRO A 24 4.89 -5.60 -2.89
N PHE A 25 4.90 -6.01 -1.62
CA PHE A 25 6.12 -6.25 -0.83
C PHE A 25 6.01 -7.57 -0.07
N PHE A 26 7.12 -8.31 0.00
CA PHE A 26 7.22 -9.51 0.84
C PHE A 26 7.34 -9.12 2.32
N SER A 27 6.82 -9.97 3.22
CA SER A 27 7.17 -9.94 4.64
C SER A 27 8.65 -10.27 4.85
N ALA A 28 9.21 -9.88 6.00
CA ALA A 28 10.63 -10.10 6.29
C ALA A 28 11.04 -11.59 6.25
N ASP A 29 10.12 -12.50 6.60
CA ASP A 29 10.32 -13.95 6.52
C ASP A 29 9.96 -14.56 5.14
N GLY A 30 9.54 -13.73 4.18
CA GLY A 30 9.17 -14.12 2.82
C GLY A 30 7.88 -14.93 2.72
N LYS A 31 7.12 -15.11 3.80
CA LYS A 31 5.91 -15.96 3.79
C LYS A 31 4.65 -15.27 3.31
N LYS A 32 4.60 -13.94 3.39
CA LYS A 32 3.42 -13.16 3.01
C LYS A 32 3.78 -12.06 2.02
N ILE A 33 2.76 -11.58 1.32
CA ILE A 33 2.83 -10.42 0.44
C ILE A 33 1.75 -9.42 0.86
N VAL A 34 2.14 -8.18 1.09
CA VAL A 34 1.21 -7.06 1.26
C VAL A 34 1.16 -6.26 -0.04
N TYR A 35 -0.02 -5.78 -0.42
CA TYR A 35 -0.22 -5.04 -1.66
C TYR A 35 -1.43 -4.12 -1.56
N ARG A 36 -1.52 -3.16 -2.49
CA ARG A 36 -2.75 -2.38 -2.67
C ARG A 36 -3.61 -3.00 -3.76
N ALA A 37 -4.93 -2.96 -3.59
CA ALA A 37 -5.85 -3.40 -4.61
C ALA A 37 -7.12 -2.56 -4.70
N PHE A 38 -7.71 -2.59 -5.89
CA PHE A 38 -9.06 -2.13 -6.16
C PHE A 38 -9.78 -3.21 -6.94
N HIS A 39 -10.81 -3.82 -6.34
CA HIS A 39 -11.68 -4.79 -7.01
C HIS A 39 -13.06 -4.17 -7.16
N PRO A 40 -13.57 -3.93 -8.39
CA PRO A 40 -14.90 -3.38 -8.60
C PRO A 40 -15.98 -4.34 -8.10
N GLU A 41 -16.93 -3.84 -7.34
CA GLU A 41 -17.95 -4.64 -6.67
C GLU A 41 -19.28 -4.61 -7.44
N THR A 42 -19.70 -3.42 -7.87
CA THR A 42 -20.99 -3.22 -8.54
C THR A 42 -20.92 -3.48 -10.05
N PRO A 43 -22.04 -3.82 -10.72
CA PRO A 43 -22.07 -3.97 -12.17
C PRO A 43 -21.56 -2.73 -12.93
N GLU A 44 -21.87 -1.54 -12.42
CA GLU A 44 -21.44 -0.26 -12.98
C GLU A 44 -19.93 -0.10 -12.86
N GLU A 45 -19.35 -0.37 -11.67
CA GLU A 45 -17.90 -0.32 -11.47
C GLU A 45 -17.16 -1.33 -12.35
N LYS A 46 -17.72 -2.54 -12.52
CA LYS A 46 -17.13 -3.58 -13.37
C LYS A 46 -17.14 -3.19 -14.84
N THR A 47 -18.26 -2.66 -15.31
CA THR A 47 -18.42 -2.17 -16.69
C THR A 47 -17.44 -1.03 -16.95
N ASP A 48 -17.40 -0.05 -16.06
CA ASP A 48 -16.49 1.08 -16.16
C ASP A 48 -15.01 0.65 -16.21
N TYR A 49 -14.63 -0.24 -15.29
CA TYR A 49 -13.28 -0.78 -15.23
C TYR A 49 -12.89 -1.50 -16.53
N GLN A 50 -13.79 -2.30 -17.09
CA GLN A 50 -13.56 -3.02 -18.35
C GLN A 50 -13.45 -2.08 -19.55
N GLU A 51 -14.27 -1.04 -19.66
CA GLU A 51 -14.19 -0.07 -20.77
C GLU A 51 -12.89 0.73 -20.72
N LEU A 52 -12.45 1.16 -19.54
CA LEU A 52 -11.17 1.86 -19.39
C LEU A 52 -9.99 0.96 -19.72
N LEU A 53 -10.02 -0.31 -19.31
CA LEU A 53 -8.97 -1.27 -19.66
C LEU A 53 -8.77 -1.42 -21.17
N LYS A 54 -9.84 -1.38 -21.97
CA LYS A 54 -9.74 -1.42 -23.45
C LYS A 54 -8.94 -0.25 -24.03
N THR A 55 -8.91 0.87 -23.31
CA THR A 55 -8.17 2.08 -23.68
C THR A 55 -6.86 2.25 -22.90
N SER A 56 -6.42 1.20 -22.18
CA SER A 56 -5.23 1.24 -21.30
C SER A 56 -5.32 2.29 -20.19
N LEU A 57 -6.53 2.63 -19.75
CA LEU A 57 -6.78 3.56 -18.66
C LEU A 57 -7.28 2.84 -17.40
N LEU A 58 -7.11 3.50 -16.27
CA LEU A 58 -7.63 3.09 -14.97
C LEU A 58 -8.07 4.35 -14.21
N ARG A 59 -9.22 4.29 -13.52
CA ARG A 59 -9.66 5.40 -12.64
C ARG A 59 -10.12 4.97 -11.23
N PRO A 60 -9.45 4.02 -10.55
CA PRO A 60 -9.81 3.71 -9.18
C PRO A 60 -9.59 4.93 -8.29
N LYS A 61 -10.67 5.39 -7.64
CA LYS A 61 -10.63 6.49 -6.66
C LYS A 61 -10.27 5.99 -5.26
N ARG A 62 -10.44 4.69 -5.01
CA ARG A 62 -10.13 4.02 -3.74
C ARG A 62 -9.17 2.86 -3.97
N PHE A 63 -8.29 2.64 -3.02
CA PHE A 63 -7.41 1.48 -2.95
C PHE A 63 -7.37 1.01 -1.52
N GLU A 64 -7.48 -0.29 -1.31
CA GLU A 64 -7.40 -0.90 0.01
C GLU A 64 -6.15 -1.77 0.09
N ILE A 65 -5.66 -1.98 1.31
CA ILE A 65 -4.51 -2.84 1.58
C ILE A 65 -4.99 -4.27 1.75
N PHE A 66 -4.30 -5.19 1.08
CA PHE A 66 -4.54 -6.62 1.12
C PHE A 66 -3.27 -7.35 1.52
N VAL A 67 -3.45 -8.51 2.12
CA VAL A 67 -2.37 -9.47 2.40
C VAL A 67 -2.75 -10.82 1.81
N MET A 68 -1.75 -11.55 1.34
CA MET A 68 -1.86 -12.95 0.93
C MET A 68 -0.62 -13.73 1.37
N GLU A 69 -0.70 -15.05 1.37
CA GLU A 69 0.51 -15.89 1.46
C GLU A 69 1.38 -15.69 0.20
N ALA A 70 2.68 -15.93 0.31
CA ALA A 70 3.63 -15.78 -0.78
C ALA A 70 3.32 -16.70 -1.99
N ASP A 71 2.52 -17.74 -1.77
CA ASP A 71 2.03 -18.60 -2.85
C ASP A 71 0.73 -18.13 -3.52
N GLY A 72 0.15 -17.02 -3.05
CA GLY A 72 -1.08 -16.42 -3.57
C GLY A 72 -2.36 -16.89 -2.88
N ARG A 73 -2.29 -17.80 -1.90
CA ARG A 73 -3.45 -18.25 -1.11
C ARG A 73 -3.81 -17.24 -0.01
N ASN A 74 -4.96 -17.47 0.63
CA ASN A 74 -5.47 -16.71 1.78
C ASN A 74 -5.46 -15.18 1.59
N LYS A 75 -5.81 -14.72 0.38
CA LYS A 75 -5.98 -13.29 0.11
C LYS A 75 -7.06 -12.73 1.03
N ARG A 76 -6.74 -11.63 1.71
CA ARG A 76 -7.67 -10.95 2.61
C ARG A 76 -7.43 -9.46 2.62
N GLN A 77 -8.53 -8.72 2.69
CA GLN A 77 -8.52 -7.28 2.81
C GLN A 77 -8.23 -6.87 4.26
N VAL A 78 -7.29 -5.95 4.44
CA VAL A 78 -6.86 -5.42 5.74
C VAL A 78 -7.60 -4.11 6.05
N THR A 79 -7.65 -3.17 5.10
CA THR A 79 -8.29 -1.86 5.30
C THR A 79 -9.67 -1.79 4.64
N ARG A 80 -10.60 -1.01 5.22
CA ARG A 80 -11.95 -0.73 4.69
C ARG A 80 -12.30 0.75 4.86
N SER A 81 -11.40 1.60 4.38
CA SER A 81 -11.46 3.05 4.64
C SER A 81 -12.24 3.82 3.59
N GLY A 82 -12.42 3.28 2.39
CA GLY A 82 -12.92 4.00 1.22
C GLY A 82 -11.94 5.05 0.67
N ALA A 83 -10.77 5.20 1.29
CA ALA A 83 -9.72 6.13 0.92
C ALA A 83 -8.79 5.54 -0.15
N ALA A 84 -7.82 6.33 -0.60
CA ALA A 84 -6.71 5.81 -1.38
C ALA A 84 -5.60 5.37 -0.42
N ASN A 85 -5.37 4.07 -0.31
CA ASN A 85 -4.27 3.51 0.48
C ASN A 85 -3.14 3.03 -0.45
N PHE A 86 -1.93 3.52 -0.20
CA PHE A 86 -0.76 3.32 -1.06
C PHE A 86 0.46 2.84 -0.30
N ALA A 87 1.40 2.26 -1.06
CA ALA A 87 2.75 1.88 -0.61
C ALA A 87 2.75 1.14 0.74
N PRO A 88 2.02 0.02 0.87
CA PRO A 88 2.04 -0.74 2.11
C PRO A 88 3.40 -1.43 2.30
N PHE A 89 3.84 -1.54 3.55
CA PHE A 89 5.05 -2.24 3.93
C PHE A 89 4.84 -2.95 5.27
N PHE A 90 5.40 -4.14 5.44
CA PHE A 90 5.29 -4.86 6.72
C PHE A 90 6.18 -4.20 7.77
N HIS A 91 5.66 -4.08 8.98
CA HIS A 91 6.50 -3.85 10.14
C HIS A 91 7.33 -5.13 10.44
N PRO A 92 8.61 -5.03 10.86
CA PRO A 92 9.47 -6.19 11.08
C PRO A 92 9.02 -7.15 12.19
N ASP A 93 8.11 -6.72 13.07
CA ASP A 93 7.47 -7.58 14.06
C ASP A 93 6.54 -8.66 13.47
N GLY A 94 6.24 -8.58 12.17
CA GLY A 94 5.38 -9.51 11.46
C GLY A 94 3.89 -9.40 11.81
N LYS A 95 3.48 -8.35 12.54
CA LYS A 95 2.10 -8.16 13.03
C LYS A 95 1.44 -6.90 12.51
N ARG A 96 2.22 -5.90 12.11
CA ARG A 96 1.70 -4.60 11.67
C ARG A 96 2.09 -4.29 10.23
N ILE A 97 1.33 -3.39 9.61
CA ILE A 97 1.54 -2.88 8.26
C ILE A 97 1.49 -1.37 8.33
N ILE A 98 2.52 -0.72 7.77
CA ILE A 98 2.52 0.73 7.55
C ILE A 98 2.13 1.03 6.10
N PHE A 99 1.38 2.09 5.87
CA PHE A 99 0.95 2.50 4.53
C PHE A 99 0.67 4.01 4.51
N ALA A 100 0.60 4.59 3.32
CA ALA A 100 0.19 5.97 3.13
C ALA A 100 -1.31 6.04 2.82
N SER A 101 -2.04 6.98 3.40
CA SER A 101 -3.46 7.17 3.13
C SER A 101 -3.86 8.64 3.12
N ASN A 102 -4.85 8.98 2.30
CA ASN A 102 -5.51 10.28 2.31
C ASN A 102 -6.80 10.30 3.17
N MET A 103 -7.03 9.28 4.00
CA MET A 103 -8.28 9.13 4.76
C MET A 103 -8.59 10.30 5.71
N ALA A 104 -7.59 11.06 6.15
CA ALA A 104 -7.79 12.25 7.00
C ALA A 104 -7.86 13.57 6.21
N ASP A 105 -7.75 13.54 4.89
CA ASP A 105 -7.86 14.74 4.05
C ASP A 105 -9.20 14.77 3.30
N PRO A 106 -10.11 15.70 3.62
CA PRO A 106 -11.37 15.87 2.91
C PRO A 106 -11.20 16.15 1.41
N ASP A 107 -10.09 16.78 1.00
CA ASP A 107 -9.78 17.06 -0.40
C ASP A 107 -9.16 15.84 -1.12
N GLY A 108 -8.74 14.82 -0.37
CA GLY A 108 -8.09 13.61 -0.87
C GLY A 108 -6.72 13.81 -1.50
N ARG A 109 -6.05 14.94 -1.26
CA ARG A 109 -4.75 15.33 -1.86
C ARG A 109 -3.57 15.09 -0.93
N ASN A 110 -3.75 15.26 0.38
CA ASN A 110 -2.73 15.02 1.38
C ASN A 110 -2.70 13.55 1.77
N PHE A 111 -1.50 13.02 1.93
CA PHE A 111 -1.27 11.67 2.41
C PHE A 111 -0.48 11.73 3.70
N ASP A 112 -0.89 10.89 4.65
CA ASP A 112 -0.19 10.66 5.90
C ASP A 112 0.12 9.17 6.04
N LEU A 113 1.08 8.84 6.91
CA LEU A 113 1.41 7.46 7.21
C LEU A 113 0.48 6.92 8.29
N TYR A 114 0.06 5.67 8.12
CA TYR A 114 -0.80 4.94 9.04
C TYR A 114 -0.20 3.56 9.33
N LEU A 115 -0.34 3.11 10.56
CA LEU A 115 0.00 1.78 11.03
C LEU A 115 -1.29 1.03 11.34
N ILE A 116 -1.37 -0.25 10.98
CA ILE A 116 -2.52 -1.10 11.26
C ILE A 116 -2.05 -2.51 11.60
N ASN A 117 -2.77 -3.20 12.47
CA ASN A 117 -2.54 -4.63 12.67
C ASN A 117 -2.90 -5.40 11.40
N GLU A 118 -2.22 -6.52 11.18
CA GLU A 118 -2.44 -7.36 10.01
C GLU A 118 -3.92 -7.78 9.92
N ASP A 119 -4.60 -7.99 11.06
CA ASP A 119 -6.03 -8.37 11.13
C ASP A 119 -7.01 -7.22 10.82
N GLY A 120 -6.52 -6.01 10.58
CA GLY A 120 -7.31 -4.82 10.28
C GLY A 120 -7.73 -4.00 11.51
N THR A 121 -7.28 -4.38 12.72
CA THR A 121 -7.54 -3.62 13.95
C THR A 121 -6.41 -2.64 14.26
N GLY A 122 -6.58 -1.79 15.29
CA GLY A 122 -5.50 -0.95 15.82
C GLY A 122 -4.97 0.08 14.82
N LEU A 123 -5.85 0.64 13.97
CA LEU A 123 -5.47 1.70 13.04
C LEU A 123 -4.98 2.93 13.80
N GLU A 124 -3.77 3.38 13.47
CA GLU A 124 -3.10 4.53 14.06
C GLU A 124 -2.54 5.43 12.97
N ARG A 125 -2.64 6.75 13.15
CA ARG A 125 -2.00 7.74 12.28
C ARG A 125 -0.62 8.11 12.84
N VAL A 126 0.42 7.86 12.04
CA VAL A 126 1.84 8.01 12.39
C VAL A 126 2.36 9.41 12.08
N THR A 127 1.95 10.00 10.95
CA THR A 127 2.35 11.37 10.57
C THR A 127 1.17 12.31 10.47
N TRP A 128 1.41 13.61 10.68
CA TRP A 128 0.38 14.65 10.78
C TRP A 128 0.74 15.91 9.98
N HIS A 129 1.64 15.79 9.02
CA HIS A 129 2.14 16.95 8.30
C HIS A 129 1.09 17.39 7.25
N PRO A 130 0.85 18.71 7.07
CA PRO A 130 -0.13 19.21 6.09
C PRO A 130 0.30 19.03 4.63
N LEU A 131 1.42 18.36 4.39
CA LEU A 131 1.96 18.07 3.07
C LEU A 131 2.24 16.58 2.98
N PHE A 132 2.26 16.08 1.75
CA PHE A 132 2.45 14.69 1.38
C PHE A 132 3.54 13.97 2.20
N ASP A 133 3.15 12.86 2.83
CA ASP A 133 4.01 11.82 3.40
C ASP A 133 3.64 10.46 2.77
N ALA A 134 4.60 9.73 2.18
CA ALA A 134 4.34 8.42 1.60
C ALA A 134 5.59 7.53 1.47
N PHE A 135 5.41 6.36 0.87
CA PHE A 135 6.47 5.37 0.60
C PHE A 135 7.25 4.95 1.86
N PRO A 136 6.56 4.55 2.95
CA PRO A 136 7.21 4.14 4.19
C PRO A 136 7.93 2.80 4.03
N MET A 137 9.11 2.66 4.64
CA MET A 137 9.80 1.38 4.79
C MET A 137 10.51 1.31 6.15
N PHE A 138 10.42 0.17 6.82
CA PHE A 138 11.15 -0.09 8.06
C PHE A 138 12.53 -0.69 7.78
N SER A 139 13.52 -0.37 8.62
CA SER A 139 14.75 -1.15 8.71
C SER A 139 14.46 -2.56 9.19
N SER A 140 15.31 -3.54 8.84
CA SER A 140 15.12 -4.94 9.19
C SER A 140 15.08 -5.20 10.71
N ASP A 141 15.75 -4.35 11.50
CA ASP A 141 15.74 -4.41 12.97
C ASP A 141 14.58 -3.66 13.62
N GLY A 142 13.69 -3.02 12.85
CA GLY A 142 12.55 -2.25 13.34
C GLY A 142 12.89 -0.94 14.05
N LYS A 143 14.16 -0.51 14.03
CA LYS A 143 14.59 0.69 14.77
C LYS A 143 14.50 1.97 13.97
N LYS A 144 14.28 1.89 12.66
CA LYS A 144 14.25 3.05 11.77
C LYS A 144 13.06 2.98 10.83
N LEU A 145 12.46 4.14 10.58
CA LEU A 145 11.49 4.36 9.52
C LEU A 145 12.06 5.35 8.51
N VAL A 146 12.03 4.98 7.23
CA VAL A 146 12.28 5.89 6.11
C VAL A 146 10.97 6.18 5.38
N TRP A 147 10.77 7.42 4.95
CA TRP A 147 9.62 7.81 4.12
C TRP A 147 9.95 9.02 3.25
N ALA A 148 9.16 9.23 2.21
CA ALA A 148 9.23 10.41 1.37
C ALA A 148 8.25 11.47 1.87
N SER A 149 8.67 12.74 1.90
CA SER A 149 7.82 13.84 2.31
C SER A 149 8.12 15.12 1.56
N ASN A 150 7.08 15.93 1.36
CA ASN A 150 7.22 17.28 0.80
C ASN A 150 7.51 18.34 1.87
N ARG A 151 7.66 17.95 3.15
CA ARG A 151 8.07 18.86 4.21
C ARG A 151 9.47 19.44 3.91
N ASN A 152 9.68 20.69 4.31
CA ASN A 152 10.91 21.45 4.09
C ASN A 152 11.34 21.64 2.62
N GLY A 153 10.47 21.34 1.65
CA GLY A 153 10.74 21.61 0.24
C GLY A 153 10.89 23.11 -0.04
N LYS A 154 11.87 23.48 -0.87
CA LYS A 154 12.12 24.87 -1.29
C LYS A 154 11.27 25.28 -2.48
N ALA A 155 10.75 24.31 -3.23
CA ALA A 155 9.82 24.52 -4.33
C ALA A 155 8.62 23.57 -4.24
N ARG A 156 7.50 23.96 -4.87
CA ARG A 156 6.31 23.11 -4.95
C ARG A 156 6.65 21.79 -5.64
N GLY A 157 6.28 20.68 -5.00
CA GLY A 157 6.51 19.34 -5.53
C GLY A 157 7.91 18.78 -5.25
N GLU A 158 8.75 19.50 -4.49
CA GLU A 158 9.99 18.94 -3.99
C GLU A 158 9.67 17.85 -2.94
N THR A 159 10.16 16.64 -3.18
CA THR A 159 10.01 15.49 -2.30
C THR A 159 11.40 15.08 -1.78
N ASN A 160 11.53 15.03 -0.46
CA ASN A 160 12.75 14.65 0.23
C ASN A 160 12.56 13.31 0.96
N ILE A 161 13.67 12.62 1.24
CA ILE A 161 13.66 11.38 2.03
C ILE A 161 13.99 11.72 3.48
N PHE A 162 13.16 11.22 4.39
CA PHE A 162 13.30 11.39 5.82
C PHE A 162 13.62 10.06 6.47
N LEU A 163 14.46 10.09 7.49
CA LEU A 163 14.81 8.95 8.33
C LEU A 163 14.57 9.34 9.78
N ALA A 164 13.85 8.49 10.52
CA ALA A 164 13.63 8.68 11.95
C ALA A 164 13.96 7.39 12.72
N ASP A 165 14.31 7.57 13.99
CA ASP A 165 14.24 6.49 14.97
C ASP A 165 12.78 6.10 15.20
N TRP A 166 12.50 4.80 15.17
CA TRP A 166 11.20 4.23 15.52
C TRP A 166 11.21 3.81 16.99
N VAL A 167 10.13 4.16 17.70
CA VAL A 167 9.90 3.80 19.09
C VAL A 167 8.46 3.29 19.16
N ASP A 168 8.30 2.06 19.66
CA ASP A 168 6.99 1.43 19.90
C ASP A 168 6.26 2.03 21.11
#